data_AF-A0A564YKP0-F1
#
_entry.id   AF-A0A564YKP0-F1
#
_cell.length_a   1.000
_cell.length_b   1.000
_cell.length_c   1.000
_cell.angle_alpha   90.00
_cell.angle_beta   90.00
_cell.angle_gamma   90.00
#
_symmetry.space_group_name_H-M   'P 1'
#
loop_
_entity.id
_entity.type
_entity.pdbx_description
1 polymer ?
#
loop_
_entity_poly.entity_id
_entity_poly.type
_entity_poly.pdbx_seq_one_letter_code
_entity_poly.pdbx_strand_id
1 'polypeptide(L)'
;MECEGCFILNRDSNSNNCQEKNIGKCVTLTEKRSQIPPPPKAFSPLYNPYESEIKCELCSQPAHLQCSICKVTYYCTINHQKIDWVGIHDQICSTLQWIRQPVSVACPEEERRMKLEEIQSARMKMVELARTSAMRLLFNGNYETALSAALQCLKFSSELYGNSSAQLVIPYLLIAEAYIGLKQLEEAESYLAQAQWTMFKTEHECSDSVRSAVQRKLGLLFAAKGECQTALECLAQDIYYSSCAFGPSHIRTAGGYFQMAEVYYKLFQSRKEQVGEDNTDDACPRGMINPSATQQIPGFECCRPMPPALPIKHDSCEDISLSSSSSLFLSQVYKKPSVLPKPVNEDQVADDLYARVVHIWANHLFSIITTKYRIPSVPAECGPEFDELKPVEEKQLDQTDAAEAKKMLTAINKYRGQRAAWDRVEFNNSTAGRPDPKARLLLALSMLFWLLDDQIKAKQYYEDAVTAVTKAEKSQKLQVELEFLKALFEQQPAKLRP
;
A
#
# COMPACT_ATOMS: atom_id res chain seq x y z
N MET A 1 36.60 -36.02 41.05
CA MET A 1 37.68 -36.69 40.31
C MET A 1 38.09 -35.74 39.20
N GLU A 2 39.35 -35.36 39.29
CA GLU A 2 40.02 -34.25 38.60
C GLU A 2 40.35 -34.54 37.13
N CYS A 3 40.92 -33.49 36.53
CA CYS A 3 41.86 -33.42 35.40
C CYS A 3 41.26 -32.90 34.09
N GLU A 4 41.44 -31.63 33.76
CA GLU A 4 42.68 -30.93 33.33
C GLU A 4 43.08 -31.22 31.88
N GLY A 5 43.32 -30.15 31.13
CA GLY A 5 43.80 -30.21 29.75
C GLY A 5 43.80 -28.84 29.08
N CYS A 6 44.54 -27.89 29.65
CA CYS A 6 44.84 -26.59 29.04
C CYS A 6 46.00 -26.77 28.04
N PHE A 7 45.87 -26.28 26.81
CA PHE A 7 47.00 -26.01 25.91
C PHE A 7 46.79 -24.66 25.23
N ILE A 8 47.72 -23.74 25.46
CA ILE A 8 47.82 -22.43 24.81
C ILE A 8 49.14 -22.37 24.00
N LEU A 9 49.11 -21.58 22.92
CA LEU A 9 50.20 -20.96 22.13
C LEU A 9 50.74 -21.84 20.98
N ASN A 10 50.92 -21.37 19.75
CA ASN A 10 51.36 -20.03 19.31
C ASN A 10 50.99 -19.72 17.84
N ARG A 11 51.07 -18.43 17.50
CA ARG A 11 51.05 -17.83 16.16
C ARG A 11 52.11 -18.44 15.23
N ASP A 12 51.79 -18.58 13.93
CA ASP A 12 52.63 -18.07 12.85
C ASP A 12 51.85 -17.88 11.53
N SER A 13 51.79 -16.62 11.11
CA SER A 13 52.14 -16.07 9.79
C SER A 13 51.92 -16.88 8.49
N ASN A 14 51.25 -16.18 7.56
CA ASN A 14 51.39 -16.18 6.09
C ASN A 14 50.45 -17.02 5.20
N SER A 15 49.98 -16.28 4.18
CA SER A 15 49.69 -16.71 2.80
C SER A 15 48.27 -17.19 2.47
N ASN A 16 47.56 -16.27 1.82
CA ASN A 16 46.75 -16.48 0.61
C ASN A 16 45.64 -17.53 0.68
N ASN A 17 44.40 -17.05 0.83
CA ASN A 17 43.37 -17.47 -0.11
C ASN A 17 42.22 -16.45 -0.15
N CYS A 18 42.17 -15.69 -1.24
CA CYS A 18 40.94 -15.05 -1.71
C CYS A 18 39.92 -16.14 -1.98
N GLN A 19 39.00 -16.38 -1.05
CA GLN A 19 37.79 -17.14 -1.34
C GLN A 19 36.70 -16.16 -1.74
N GLU A 20 36.50 -16.09 -3.05
CA GLU A 20 35.28 -15.63 -3.71
C GLU A 20 34.05 -16.14 -2.96
N LYS A 21 33.36 -15.24 -2.25
CA LYS A 21 32.01 -15.54 -1.77
C LYS A 21 31.06 -15.23 -2.90
N ASN A 22 30.58 -16.30 -3.53
CA ASN A 22 29.41 -16.33 -4.42
C ASN A 22 28.21 -15.60 -3.77
N ILE A 23 28.03 -14.31 -4.02
CA ILE A 23 26.81 -13.55 -3.70
C ILE A 23 25.84 -13.68 -4.88
N GLY A 24 25.52 -14.93 -5.22
CA GLY A 24 24.78 -15.28 -6.43
C GLY A 24 23.83 -16.44 -6.20
N LYS A 25 23.03 -16.39 -5.13
CA LYS A 25 21.82 -17.21 -4.89
C LYS A 25 21.27 -16.90 -3.50
N CYS A 26 20.45 -15.86 -3.38
CA CYS A 26 19.63 -15.70 -2.18
C CYS A 26 18.43 -14.78 -2.42
N VAL A 27 17.50 -15.16 -3.29
CA VAL A 27 16.11 -14.66 -3.22
C VAL A 27 15.18 -15.71 -3.82
N THR A 28 14.89 -16.78 -3.08
CA THR A 28 13.63 -17.57 -3.18
C THR A 28 13.62 -18.60 -2.07
N LEU A 29 13.49 -18.13 -0.83
CA LEU A 29 12.99 -18.95 0.26
C LEU A 29 12.03 -18.06 1.04
N THR A 30 10.78 -18.49 1.14
CA THR A 30 9.84 -18.05 2.16
C THR A 30 10.41 -18.46 3.52
N GLU A 31 11.43 -17.75 3.99
CA GLU A 31 12.01 -17.95 5.31
C GLU A 31 10.98 -17.50 6.35
N LYS A 32 10.61 -18.43 7.24
CA LYS A 32 9.85 -18.10 8.45
C LYS A 32 10.68 -17.10 9.25
N ARG A 33 10.31 -15.82 9.19
CA ARG A 33 10.98 -14.73 9.89
C ARG A 33 10.95 -14.95 11.39
N SER A 34 12.10 -14.82 12.05
CA SER A 34 12.15 -14.82 13.50
C SER A 34 11.52 -13.52 14.02
N GLN A 35 10.36 -13.62 14.66
CA GLN A 35 9.70 -12.47 15.28
C GLN A 35 10.41 -12.00 16.56
N ILE A 36 11.34 -12.81 17.09
CA ILE A 36 12.05 -12.54 18.33
C ILE A 36 13.39 -11.86 17.98
N PRO A 37 13.63 -10.63 18.44
CA PRO A 37 14.91 -9.97 18.25
C PRO A 37 16.02 -10.66 19.06
N PRO A 38 17.28 -10.60 18.61
CA PRO A 38 18.40 -11.11 19.38
C PRO A 38 18.58 -10.28 20.67
N PRO A 39 19.13 -10.87 21.75
CA PRO A 39 19.32 -10.14 23.00
C PRO A 39 20.19 -8.89 22.77
N PRO A 40 19.74 -7.71 23.23
CA PRO A 40 20.52 -6.48 23.05
C PRO A 40 21.78 -6.51 23.90
N LYS A 41 22.83 -5.86 23.40
CA LYS A 41 24.03 -5.58 24.19
C LYS A 41 23.90 -4.21 24.82
N ALA A 42 24.13 -4.14 26.12
CA ALA A 42 24.21 -2.86 26.81
C ALA A 42 25.38 -2.05 26.23
N PHE A 43 25.09 -0.79 25.91
CA PHE A 43 26.04 0.17 25.37
C PHE A 43 26.01 1.41 26.26
N SER A 44 27.17 1.84 26.75
CA SER A 44 27.25 3.07 27.55
C SER A 44 27.64 4.24 26.63
N PRO A 45 26.82 5.31 26.56
CA PRO A 45 27.10 6.50 25.74
C PRO A 45 28.44 7.18 26.04
N LEU A 46 29.02 6.90 27.22
CA LEU A 46 30.29 7.46 27.69
C LEU A 46 31.51 6.89 26.96
N TYR A 47 31.37 5.78 26.22
CA TYR A 47 32.46 5.19 25.43
C TYR A 47 32.60 5.81 24.04
N ASN A 48 31.87 6.87 23.73
CA ASN A 48 31.92 7.46 22.41
C ASN A 48 33.17 8.34 22.26
N PRO A 49 33.97 8.18 21.18
CA PRO A 49 34.93 9.21 20.81
C PRO A 49 34.26 10.59 20.75
N TYR A 50 34.96 11.59 21.30
CA TYR A 50 34.48 12.97 21.46
C TYR A 50 33.73 13.47 20.21
N GLU A 51 32.54 14.03 20.43
CA GLU A 51 31.64 14.73 19.49
C GLU A 51 30.61 13.95 18.66
N SER A 52 30.55 12.62 18.72
CA SER A 52 29.37 11.92 18.16
C SER A 52 28.33 11.63 19.26
N GLU A 53 27.05 11.78 18.97
CA GLU A 53 25.97 11.29 19.83
C GLU A 53 25.38 10.06 19.16
N ILE A 54 25.56 8.87 19.74
CA ILE A 54 24.92 7.66 19.21
C ILE A 54 23.44 7.71 19.61
N LYS A 55 22.60 7.84 18.58
CA LYS A 55 21.16 8.03 18.70
C LYS A 55 20.41 6.76 18.35
N CYS A 56 19.23 6.61 18.94
CA CYS A 56 18.30 5.54 18.66
C CYS A 56 17.82 5.66 17.20
N GLU A 57 17.84 4.53 16.50
CA GLU A 57 17.50 4.44 15.08
C GLU A 57 16.01 4.71 14.78
N LEU A 58 15.13 4.73 15.79
CA LEU A 58 13.70 5.03 15.63
C LEU A 58 13.31 6.44 16.08
N CYS A 59 13.78 6.90 17.25
CA CYS A 59 13.32 8.16 17.86
C CYS A 59 14.38 9.25 17.97
N SER A 60 15.61 8.98 17.52
CA SER A 60 16.76 9.89 17.63
C SER A 60 17.15 10.31 19.05
N GLN A 61 16.58 9.71 20.10
CA GLN A 61 16.99 9.90 21.50
C GLN A 61 18.31 9.16 21.79
N PRO A 62 19.03 9.49 22.89
CA PRO A 62 20.26 8.78 23.25
C PRO A 62 20.06 7.25 23.32
N ALA A 63 20.95 6.50 22.69
CA ALA A 63 20.86 5.03 22.69
C ALA A 63 21.67 4.39 23.82
N HIS A 64 21.15 3.29 24.35
CA HIS A 64 21.77 2.52 25.45
C HIS A 64 21.91 1.02 25.12
N LEU A 65 21.39 0.61 23.97
CA LEU A 65 21.36 -0.77 23.52
C LEU A 65 21.93 -0.83 22.10
N GLN A 66 22.66 -1.90 21.80
CA GLN A 66 23.23 -2.19 20.49
C GLN A 66 22.74 -3.54 20.00
N CYS A 67 22.42 -3.63 18.70
CA CYS A 67 22.12 -4.91 18.07
C CYS A 67 23.32 -5.86 18.16
N SER A 68 23.12 -7.06 18.70
CA SER A 68 24.19 -8.02 18.95
C SER A 68 24.73 -8.69 17.68
N ILE A 69 23.97 -8.65 16.58
CA ILE A 69 24.33 -9.23 15.28
C ILE A 69 25.14 -8.22 14.46
N CYS A 70 24.52 -7.13 13.99
CA CYS A 70 25.19 -6.19 13.09
C CYS A 70 26.18 -5.25 13.81
N LYS A 71 25.98 -5.02 15.12
CA LYS A 71 26.77 -4.08 15.96
C LYS A 71 26.83 -2.64 15.46
N VAL A 72 26.03 -2.28 14.46
CA VAL A 72 26.03 -0.93 13.86
C VAL A 72 24.75 -0.15 14.12
N THR A 73 23.74 -0.78 14.71
CA THR A 73 22.40 -0.23 14.95
C THR A 73 22.13 -0.16 16.44
N TYR A 74 21.56 0.95 16.90
CA TYR A 74 21.45 1.32 18.30
C TYR A 74 20.01 1.72 18.68
N TYR A 75 19.62 1.42 19.91
CA TYR A 75 18.28 1.64 20.44
C TYR A 75 18.31 2.23 21.86
N CYS A 76 17.29 3.00 22.22
CA CYS A 76 17.13 3.48 23.59
C CYS A 76 16.42 2.43 24.49
N THR A 77 15.53 1.61 23.93
CA THR A 77 14.74 0.61 24.68
C THR A 77 14.65 -0.72 23.93
N ILE A 78 14.39 -1.81 24.67
CA ILE A 78 14.13 -3.15 24.10
C ILE A 78 12.89 -3.11 23.19
N ASN A 79 11.90 -2.28 23.53
CA ASN A 79 10.72 -2.11 22.70
C ASN A 79 11.06 -1.55 21.31
N HIS A 80 11.93 -0.54 21.24
CA HIS A 80 12.36 0.02 19.95
C HIS A 80 13.14 -1.00 19.12
N GLN A 81 13.99 -1.82 19.76
CA GLN A 81 14.65 -2.93 19.07
C GLN A 81 13.62 -3.92 18.50
N LYS A 82 12.59 -4.28 19.27
CA LYS A 82 11.55 -5.22 18.84
C LYS A 82 10.73 -4.67 17.66
N ILE A 83 10.32 -3.40 17.72
CA ILE A 83 9.54 -2.75 16.66
C ILE A 83 10.38 -2.63 15.37
N ASP A 84 11.66 -2.27 15.48
CA ASP A 84 12.57 -2.23 14.33
C ASP A 84 12.81 -3.62 13.74
N TRP A 85 13.02 -4.63 14.60
CA TRP A 85 13.22 -6.02 14.21
C TRP A 85 12.06 -6.61 13.41
N VAL A 86 10.84 -6.46 13.93
CA VAL A 86 9.63 -6.94 13.24
C VAL A 86 9.33 -6.11 11.99
N GLY A 87 9.66 -4.82 12.01
CA GLY A 87 9.44 -3.92 10.88
C GLY A 87 10.32 -4.25 9.68
N ILE A 88 11.64 -4.26 9.87
CA ILE A 88 12.60 -4.42 8.78
C ILE A 88 13.97 -4.96 9.19
N HIS A 89 14.40 -4.74 10.43
CA HIS A 89 15.80 -4.98 10.81
C HIS A 89 16.21 -6.44 10.62
N ASP A 90 15.29 -7.39 10.79
CA ASP A 90 15.53 -8.82 10.53
C ASP A 90 16.11 -9.09 9.13
N GLN A 91 15.67 -8.35 8.13
CA GLN A 91 16.07 -8.51 6.73
C GLN A 91 17.29 -7.65 6.36
N ILE A 92 17.49 -6.51 7.02
CA ILE A 92 18.58 -5.57 6.67
C ILE A 92 19.80 -5.71 7.59
N CYS A 93 19.72 -6.47 8.68
CA CYS A 93 20.76 -6.56 9.72
C CYS A 93 22.16 -6.89 9.14
N SER A 94 22.24 -7.95 8.34
CA SER A 94 23.50 -8.42 7.73
C SER A 94 24.01 -7.44 6.66
N THR A 95 23.11 -6.90 5.84
CA THR A 95 23.43 -5.91 4.81
C THR A 95 23.97 -4.62 5.43
N LEU A 96 23.37 -4.13 6.52
CA LEU A 96 23.85 -2.97 7.27
C LEU A 96 25.26 -3.18 7.83
N GLN A 97 25.54 -4.37 8.35
CA GLN A 97 26.85 -4.72 8.86
C GLN A 97 27.93 -4.62 7.77
N TRP A 98 27.61 -5.00 6.53
CA TRP A 98 28.55 -4.94 5.41
C TRP A 98 28.69 -3.52 4.83
N ILE A 99 27.58 -2.81 4.58
CA ILE A 99 27.60 -1.45 4.00
C ILE A 99 28.33 -0.44 4.88
N ARG A 100 28.23 -0.59 6.21
CA ARG A 100 28.85 0.35 7.17
C ARG A 100 30.32 0.04 7.46
N GLN A 101 30.93 -0.98 6.83
CA GLN A 101 32.37 -1.25 7.00
C GLN A 101 33.22 -0.18 6.29
N PRO A 102 34.29 0.32 6.93
CA PRO A 102 35.19 1.27 6.27
C PRO A 102 35.87 0.59 5.08
N VAL A 103 35.88 1.28 3.94
CA VAL A 103 36.59 0.82 2.75
C VAL A 103 38.09 0.98 3.01
N SER A 104 38.86 -0.10 2.88
CA SER A 104 40.31 -0.06 3.08
C SER A 104 40.97 0.80 2.01
N VAL A 105 41.70 1.83 2.45
CA VAL A 105 42.44 2.73 1.54
C VAL A 105 43.61 2.01 0.86
N ALA A 106 44.08 0.90 1.42
CA ALA A 106 45.23 0.13 0.90
C ALA A 106 44.92 -0.72 -0.35
N CYS A 107 43.67 -0.78 -0.77
CA CYS A 107 43.20 -1.56 -1.93
C CYS A 107 43.38 -0.77 -3.25
N PRO A 108 43.67 -1.44 -4.39
CA PRO A 108 43.75 -0.81 -5.71
C PRO A 108 42.52 0.03 -6.05
N GLU A 109 42.70 1.07 -6.88
CA GLU A 109 41.62 2.01 -7.22
C GLU A 109 40.43 1.37 -7.91
N GLU A 110 40.70 0.45 -8.83
CA GLU A 110 39.67 -0.28 -9.58
C GLU A 110 38.75 -1.09 -8.67
N GLU A 111 39.35 -1.88 -7.76
CA GLU A 111 38.62 -2.71 -6.80
C GLU A 111 37.83 -1.84 -5.80
N ARG A 112 38.38 -0.68 -5.41
CA ARG A 112 37.65 0.31 -4.61
C ARG A 112 36.42 0.84 -5.34
N ARG A 113 36.53 1.15 -6.63
CA ARG A 113 35.41 1.65 -7.45
C ARG A 113 34.33 0.59 -7.58
N MET A 114 34.68 -0.65 -7.93
CA MET A 114 33.74 -1.77 -7.98
C MET A 114 33.02 -1.96 -6.64
N LYS A 115 33.75 -1.92 -5.52
CA LYS A 115 33.13 -2.04 -4.19
C LYS A 115 32.17 -0.90 -3.87
N LEU A 116 32.48 0.33 -4.28
CA LEU A 116 31.58 1.48 -4.08
C LEU A 116 30.29 1.33 -4.91
N GLU A 117 30.40 0.84 -6.14
CA GLU A 117 29.24 0.54 -7.00
C GLU A 117 28.37 -0.57 -6.41
N GLU A 118 28.97 -1.64 -5.87
CA GLU A 118 28.24 -2.70 -5.16
C GLU A 118 27.52 -2.16 -3.92
N ILE A 119 28.18 -1.31 -3.12
CA ILE A 119 27.57 -0.68 -1.95
C ILE A 119 26.41 0.22 -2.38
N GLN A 120 26.55 0.98 -3.46
CA GLN A 120 25.47 1.82 -3.99
C GLN A 120 24.29 0.98 -4.49
N SER A 121 24.55 -0.12 -5.20
CA SER A 121 23.54 -1.08 -5.62
C SER A 121 22.79 -1.71 -4.43
N ALA A 122 23.51 -2.07 -3.37
CA ALA A 122 22.91 -2.59 -2.16
C ALA A 122 22.06 -1.53 -1.42
N ARG A 123 22.50 -0.26 -1.38
CA ARG A 123 21.71 0.85 -0.82
C ARG A 123 20.39 1.05 -1.57
N MET A 124 20.42 1.00 -2.90
CA MET A 124 19.20 1.07 -3.73
C MET A 124 18.23 -0.07 -3.39
N LYS A 125 18.73 -1.30 -3.29
CA LYS A 125 17.93 -2.47 -2.89
C LYS A 125 17.36 -2.34 -1.48
N MET A 126 18.11 -1.73 -0.55
CA MET A 126 17.64 -1.48 0.81
C MET A 126 16.50 -0.47 0.88
N VAL A 127 16.57 0.62 0.12
CA VAL A 127 15.46 1.58 0.00
C VAL A 127 14.20 0.87 -0.49
N GLU A 128 14.34 0.08 -1.54
CA GLU A 128 13.21 -0.65 -2.14
C GLU A 128 12.61 -1.69 -1.20
N LEU A 129 13.46 -2.44 -0.49
CA LEU A 129 13.03 -3.40 0.53
C LEU A 129 12.30 -2.71 1.71
N ALA A 130 12.79 -1.55 2.13
CA ALA A 130 12.16 -0.77 3.20
C ALA A 130 10.80 -0.23 2.77
N ARG A 131 10.73 0.31 1.56
CA ARG A 131 9.50 0.82 0.95
C ARG A 131 8.41 -0.26 0.87
N THR A 132 8.73 -1.41 0.28
CA THR A 132 7.80 -2.53 0.12
C THR A 132 7.40 -3.17 1.45
N SER A 133 8.34 -3.31 2.40
CA SER A 133 8.06 -3.78 3.75
C SER A 133 7.10 -2.85 4.50
N ALA A 134 7.33 -1.53 4.45
CA ALA A 134 6.47 -0.54 5.06
C ALA A 134 5.05 -0.58 4.46
N MET A 135 4.91 -0.56 3.13
CA MET A 135 3.61 -0.65 2.46
C MET A 135 2.84 -1.91 2.86
N ARG A 136 3.50 -3.08 2.87
CA ARG A 136 2.88 -4.34 3.27
C ARG A 136 2.40 -4.31 4.73
N LEU A 137 3.18 -3.72 5.64
CA LEU A 137 2.80 -3.57 7.05
C LEU A 137 1.62 -2.60 7.22
N LEU A 138 1.58 -1.50 6.47
CA LEU A 138 0.45 -0.57 6.44
C LEU A 138 -0.85 -1.25 5.96
N PHE A 139 -0.76 -2.09 4.93
CA PHE A 139 -1.92 -2.83 4.44
C PHE A 139 -2.41 -3.91 5.41
N ASN A 140 -1.51 -4.49 6.20
CA ASN A 140 -1.86 -5.42 7.27
C ASN A 140 -2.40 -4.72 8.54
N GLY A 141 -2.36 -3.39 8.61
CA GLY A 141 -2.83 -2.61 9.76
C GLY A 141 -1.84 -2.51 10.93
N ASN A 142 -0.59 -2.96 10.75
CA ASN A 142 0.44 -2.91 11.79
C ASN A 142 1.19 -1.56 11.74
N TYR A 143 0.50 -0.48 12.13
CA TYR A 143 0.99 0.88 11.91
C TYR A 143 2.29 1.22 12.66
N GLU A 144 2.48 0.73 13.89
CA GLU A 144 3.72 0.99 14.66
C GLU A 144 4.96 0.38 13.98
N THR A 145 4.87 -0.87 13.54
CA THR A 145 5.98 -1.54 12.81
C THR A 145 6.13 -1.01 11.39
N ALA A 146 5.05 -0.50 10.78
CA ALA A 146 5.14 0.15 9.49
C ALA A 146 5.90 1.48 9.59
N LEU A 147 5.67 2.23 10.68
CA LEU A 147 6.37 3.49 10.95
C LEU A 147 7.87 3.28 11.05
N SER A 148 8.34 2.24 11.75
CA SER A 148 9.79 1.95 11.82
C SER A 148 10.40 1.65 10.44
N ALA A 149 9.74 0.81 9.64
CA ALA A 149 10.19 0.51 8.28
C ALA A 149 10.17 1.76 7.38
N ALA A 150 9.16 2.62 7.51
CA ALA A 150 9.05 3.87 6.75
C ALA A 150 10.12 4.91 7.13
N LEU A 151 10.44 5.03 8.43
CA LEU A 151 11.53 5.87 8.91
C LEU A 151 12.90 5.38 8.40
N GLN A 152 13.13 4.08 8.38
CA GLN A 152 14.34 3.50 7.77
C GLN A 152 14.38 3.75 6.25
N CYS A 153 13.24 3.65 5.57
CA CYS A 153 13.12 4.00 4.15
C CYS A 153 13.52 5.46 3.90
N LEU A 154 13.04 6.41 4.72
CA LEU A 154 13.41 7.82 4.62
C LEU A 154 14.90 8.02 4.85
N LYS A 155 15.46 7.39 5.89
CA LYS A 155 16.89 7.48 6.21
C LYS A 155 17.77 7.00 5.04
N PHE A 156 17.53 5.79 4.53
CA PHE A 156 18.31 5.27 3.41
C PHE A 156 18.13 6.11 2.14
N SER A 157 16.92 6.65 1.90
CA SER A 157 16.67 7.52 0.74
C SER A 157 17.43 8.84 0.87
N SER A 158 17.46 9.44 2.06
CA SER A 158 18.20 10.69 2.32
C SER A 158 19.72 10.51 2.18
N GLU A 159 20.26 9.37 2.64
CA GLU A 159 21.68 9.02 2.50
C GLU A 159 22.07 8.74 1.04
N LEU A 160 21.14 8.24 0.22
CA LEU A 160 21.40 7.86 -1.17
C LEU A 160 21.19 9.00 -2.17
N TYR A 161 20.13 9.79 -2.00
CA TYR A 161 19.71 10.82 -2.97
C TYR A 161 19.86 12.26 -2.46
N GLY A 162 20.13 12.45 -1.16
CA GLY A 162 20.20 13.76 -0.52
C GLY A 162 18.82 14.33 -0.13
N ASN A 163 18.84 15.40 0.66
CA ASN A 163 17.65 15.97 1.32
C ASN A 163 16.72 16.79 0.41
N SER A 164 17.04 16.97 -0.87
CA SER A 164 16.28 17.81 -1.82
C SER A 164 15.76 17.03 -3.03
N SER A 165 15.70 15.71 -2.92
CA SER A 165 15.37 14.80 -4.01
C SER A 165 13.87 14.42 -4.01
N ALA A 166 13.28 14.29 -5.20
CA ALA A 166 11.89 13.87 -5.38
C ALA A 166 11.61 12.46 -4.81
N GLN A 167 12.64 11.63 -4.71
CA GLN A 167 12.60 10.27 -4.18
C GLN A 167 12.23 10.25 -2.68
N LEU A 168 12.36 11.37 -1.97
CA LEU A 168 11.94 11.50 -0.57
C LEU A 168 10.43 11.63 -0.39
N VAL A 169 9.68 11.97 -1.44
CA VAL A 169 8.21 12.11 -1.36
C VAL A 169 7.57 10.82 -0.86
N ILE A 170 7.93 9.66 -1.44
CA ILE A 170 7.31 8.37 -1.08
C ILE A 170 7.55 8.00 0.40
N PRO A 171 8.79 8.05 0.95
CA PRO A 171 9.01 7.84 2.38
C PRO A 171 8.15 8.74 3.28
N TYR A 172 8.01 10.03 2.96
CA TYR A 172 7.16 10.93 3.73
C TYR A 172 5.68 10.51 3.70
N LEU A 173 5.18 10.05 2.56
CA LEU A 173 3.81 9.54 2.43
C LEU A 173 3.57 8.26 3.25
N LEU A 174 4.56 7.36 3.32
CA LEU A 174 4.48 6.14 4.11
C LEU A 174 4.44 6.44 5.61
N ILE A 175 5.28 7.37 6.06
CA ILE A 175 5.30 7.84 7.44
C ILE A 175 3.96 8.50 7.81
N ALA A 176 3.46 9.39 6.95
CA ALA A 176 2.17 10.04 7.17
C ALA A 176 1.01 9.03 7.28
N GLU A 177 0.95 8.02 6.40
CA GLU A 177 -0.08 6.98 6.48
C GLU A 177 0.01 6.17 7.79
N ALA A 178 1.22 5.87 8.26
CA ALA A 178 1.41 5.22 9.55
C ALA A 178 0.84 6.07 10.70
N TYR A 179 1.15 7.36 10.73
CA TYR A 179 0.62 8.29 11.74
C TYR A 179 -0.90 8.46 11.67
N ILE A 180 -1.50 8.50 10.46
CA ILE A 180 -2.97 8.49 10.29
C ILE A 180 -3.57 7.23 10.91
N GLY A 181 -2.94 6.06 10.69
CA GLY A 181 -3.34 4.79 11.29
C GLY A 181 -3.25 4.77 12.82
N LEU A 182 -2.23 5.44 13.37
CA LEU A 182 -2.01 5.64 14.81
C LEU A 182 -2.87 6.76 15.43
N LYS A 183 -3.70 7.45 14.63
CA LYS A 183 -4.54 8.60 15.05
C LYS A 183 -3.73 9.82 15.53
N GLN A 184 -2.46 9.90 15.16
CA GLN A 184 -1.57 11.02 15.40
C GLN A 184 -1.63 11.97 14.19
N LEU A 185 -2.72 12.75 14.11
CA LEU A 185 -3.05 13.52 12.90
C LEU A 185 -2.15 14.74 12.69
N GLU A 186 -1.59 15.32 13.75
CA GLU A 186 -0.70 16.48 13.67
C GLU A 186 0.65 16.09 13.04
N GLU A 187 1.21 14.97 13.47
CA GLU A 187 2.44 14.41 12.90
C GLU A 187 2.23 14.00 11.45
N ALA A 188 1.10 13.36 11.13
CA ALA A 188 0.74 13.02 9.76
C ALA A 188 0.69 14.25 8.85
N GLU A 189 0.07 15.33 9.32
CA GLU A 189 -0.03 16.60 8.59
C GLU A 189 1.35 17.22 8.33
N SER A 190 2.24 17.22 9.33
CA SER A 190 3.61 17.71 9.18
C SER A 190 4.39 16.96 8.09
N TYR A 191 4.30 15.63 8.06
CA TYR A 191 4.96 14.84 7.02
C TYR A 191 4.32 15.00 5.64
N LEU A 192 3.01 15.20 5.55
CA LEU A 192 2.35 15.51 4.27
C LEU A 192 2.74 16.89 3.74
N ALA A 193 2.89 17.88 4.61
CA ALA A 193 3.42 19.19 4.23
C ALA A 193 4.85 19.08 3.68
N GLN A 194 5.70 18.27 4.31
CA GLN A 194 7.05 17.99 3.79
C GLN A 194 7.03 17.29 2.42
N ALA A 195 6.14 16.32 2.23
CA ALA A 195 5.96 15.64 0.94
C ALA A 195 5.53 16.62 -0.16
N GLN A 196 4.55 17.48 0.10
CA GLN A 196 4.09 18.50 -0.84
C GLN A 196 5.17 19.54 -1.14
N TRP A 197 5.91 20.00 -0.13
CA TRP A 197 7.00 20.94 -0.31
C TRP A 197 8.12 20.36 -1.18
N THR A 198 8.48 19.10 -0.95
CA THR A 198 9.47 18.39 -1.77
C THR A 198 8.98 18.24 -3.21
N MET A 199 7.72 17.83 -3.40
CA MET A 199 7.09 17.74 -4.72
C MET A 199 7.05 19.08 -5.45
N PHE A 200 6.78 20.19 -4.75
CA PHE A 200 6.79 21.54 -5.32
C PHE A 200 8.18 21.95 -5.77
N LYS A 201 9.21 21.70 -4.96
CA LYS A 201 10.62 21.97 -5.33
C LYS A 201 11.11 21.14 -6.51
N THR A 202 10.53 19.97 -6.72
CA THR A 202 10.93 19.00 -7.74
C THR A 202 9.82 18.74 -8.77
N GLU A 203 9.04 19.78 -9.08
CA GLU A 203 7.80 19.64 -9.85
C GLU A 203 8.00 18.96 -11.21
N HIS A 204 9.10 19.29 -11.90
CA HIS A 204 9.45 18.74 -13.21
C HIS A 204 9.82 17.24 -13.18
N GLU A 205 10.23 16.72 -12.02
CA GLU A 205 10.63 15.32 -11.84
C GLU A 205 9.46 14.44 -11.37
N CYS A 206 8.38 15.06 -10.89
CA CYS A 206 7.25 14.35 -10.32
C CYS A 206 6.32 13.81 -11.43
N SER A 207 6.16 12.48 -11.46
CA SER A 207 5.19 11.82 -12.34
C SER A 207 3.78 11.91 -11.78
N ASP A 208 2.77 11.67 -12.62
CA ASP A 208 1.37 11.60 -12.19
C ASP A 208 1.13 10.52 -11.12
N SER A 209 1.92 9.45 -11.12
CA SER A 209 1.87 8.43 -10.05
C SER A 209 2.23 8.98 -8.67
N VAL A 210 3.22 9.89 -8.61
CA VAL A 210 3.63 10.55 -7.37
C VAL A 210 2.58 11.56 -6.94
N ARG A 211 2.06 12.37 -7.87
CA ARG A 211 0.98 13.34 -7.60
C ARG A 211 -0.26 12.64 -7.06
N SER A 212 -0.66 11.54 -7.68
CA SER A 212 -1.75 10.67 -7.22
C SER A 212 -1.52 10.17 -5.79
N ALA A 213 -0.32 9.65 -5.49
CA ALA A 213 -0.01 9.14 -4.17
C ALA A 213 -0.11 10.21 -3.07
N VAL A 214 0.37 11.44 -3.35
CA VAL A 214 0.24 12.58 -2.43
C VAL A 214 -1.23 12.91 -2.18
N GLN A 215 -2.01 13.05 -3.24
CA GLN A 215 -3.43 13.39 -3.17
C GLN A 215 -4.24 12.33 -2.42
N ARG A 216 -3.90 11.05 -2.62
CA ARG A 216 -4.49 9.95 -1.86
C ARG A 216 -4.30 10.14 -0.36
N LYS A 217 -3.07 10.40 0.09
CA LYS A 217 -2.79 10.53 1.53
C LYS A 217 -3.40 11.79 2.15
N LEU A 218 -3.50 12.88 1.39
CA LEU A 218 -4.25 14.06 1.81
C LEU A 218 -5.73 13.74 1.99
N GLY A 219 -6.32 13.01 1.05
CA GLY A 219 -7.70 12.50 1.16
C GLY A 219 -7.91 11.67 2.43
N LEU A 220 -6.99 10.76 2.76
CA LEU A 220 -7.03 9.99 4.00
C LEU A 220 -6.94 10.89 5.26
N LEU A 221 -6.04 11.88 5.27
CA LEU A 221 -5.88 12.80 6.40
C LEU A 221 -7.17 13.59 6.65
N PHE A 222 -7.72 14.22 5.60
CA PHE A 222 -8.95 15.01 5.71
C PHE A 222 -10.15 14.15 6.10
N ALA A 223 -10.26 12.93 5.57
CA ALA A 223 -11.28 11.98 5.98
C ALA A 223 -11.15 11.61 7.47
N ALA A 224 -9.92 11.45 7.98
CA ALA A 224 -9.64 11.19 9.39
C ALA A 224 -9.99 12.39 10.29
N LYS A 225 -9.75 13.63 9.82
CA LYS A 225 -10.18 14.87 10.50
C LYS A 225 -11.69 15.11 10.47
N GLY A 226 -12.42 14.42 9.59
CA GLY A 226 -13.87 14.59 9.40
C GLY A 226 -14.25 15.59 8.30
N GLU A 227 -13.26 16.20 7.65
CA GLU A 227 -13.42 17.13 6.52
C GLU A 227 -13.72 16.35 5.22
N CYS A 228 -14.90 15.73 5.17
CA CYS A 228 -15.24 14.77 4.11
C CYS A 228 -15.29 15.40 2.71
N GLN A 229 -15.71 16.67 2.58
CA GLN A 229 -15.76 17.33 1.27
C GLN A 229 -14.36 17.53 0.69
N THR A 230 -13.44 18.05 1.50
CA THR A 230 -12.03 18.22 1.11
C THR A 230 -11.37 16.89 0.78
N ALA A 231 -11.70 15.84 1.55
CA ALA A 231 -11.24 14.50 1.27
C ALA A 231 -11.69 14.00 -0.11
N LEU A 232 -12.96 14.21 -0.48
CA LEU A 232 -13.49 13.81 -1.79
C LEU A 232 -12.80 14.56 -2.94
N GLU A 233 -12.48 15.83 -2.78
CA GLU A 233 -11.75 16.61 -3.79
C GLU A 233 -10.33 16.07 -4.01
N CYS A 234 -9.60 15.82 -2.92
CA CYS A 234 -8.28 15.20 -2.98
C CYS A 234 -8.34 13.82 -3.65
N LEU A 235 -9.35 13.00 -3.31
CA LEU A 235 -9.51 11.66 -3.87
C LEU A 235 -9.95 11.68 -5.34
N ALA A 236 -10.72 12.68 -5.77
CA ALA A 236 -11.04 12.87 -7.19
C ALA A 236 -9.77 13.18 -7.99
N GLN A 237 -8.91 14.04 -7.45
CA GLN A 237 -7.62 14.36 -8.06
C GLN A 237 -6.67 13.15 -8.07
N ASP A 238 -6.68 12.33 -7.02
CA ASP A 238 -5.97 11.04 -6.97
C ASP A 238 -6.41 10.11 -8.11
N ILE A 239 -7.72 9.89 -8.26
CA ILE A 239 -8.28 9.04 -9.32
C ILE A 239 -7.90 9.58 -10.70
N TYR A 240 -7.95 10.90 -10.91
CA TYR A 240 -7.53 11.53 -12.16
C TYR A 240 -6.08 11.21 -12.49
N TYR A 241 -5.14 11.54 -11.58
CA TYR A 241 -3.71 11.32 -11.82
C TYR A 241 -3.35 9.83 -11.92
N SER A 242 -3.96 8.96 -11.11
CA SER A 242 -3.80 7.50 -11.24
C SER A 242 -4.29 7.01 -12.60
N SER A 243 -5.40 7.55 -13.10
CA SER A 243 -5.94 7.18 -14.42
C SER A 243 -5.03 7.67 -15.55
N CYS A 244 -4.42 8.84 -15.43
CA CYS A 244 -3.42 9.31 -16.40
C CYS A 244 -2.16 8.43 -16.40
N ALA A 245 -1.69 8.01 -15.21
CA ALA A 245 -0.47 7.23 -15.07
C ALA A 245 -0.63 5.75 -15.49
N PHE A 246 -1.76 5.12 -15.14
CA PHE A 246 -1.93 3.66 -15.26
C PHE A 246 -3.19 3.24 -16.03
N GLY A 247 -4.14 4.15 -16.22
CA GLY A 247 -5.47 3.86 -16.76
C GLY A 247 -6.55 3.65 -15.69
N PRO A 248 -7.83 3.85 -16.06
CA PRO A 248 -8.97 3.84 -15.12
C PRO A 248 -9.39 2.46 -14.61
N SER A 249 -8.82 1.39 -15.19
CA SER A 249 -9.11 -0.01 -14.83
C SER A 249 -7.90 -0.72 -14.19
N HIS A 250 -6.88 0.04 -13.80
CA HIS A 250 -5.68 -0.50 -13.18
C HIS A 250 -5.81 -0.60 -11.65
N ILE A 251 -5.12 -1.57 -11.02
CA ILE A 251 -5.16 -1.81 -9.57
C ILE A 251 -4.73 -0.57 -8.76
N ARG A 252 -3.74 0.20 -9.27
CA ARG A 252 -3.27 1.46 -8.66
C ARG A 252 -4.38 2.52 -8.56
N THR A 253 -5.30 2.55 -9.53
CA THR A 253 -6.46 3.46 -9.57
C THR A 253 -7.60 2.94 -8.68
N ALA A 254 -7.71 1.61 -8.51
CA ALA A 254 -8.67 1.00 -7.61
C ALA A 254 -8.51 1.50 -6.16
N GLY A 255 -7.28 1.81 -5.74
CA GLY A 255 -7.04 2.41 -4.43
C GLY A 255 -7.76 3.74 -4.22
N GLY A 256 -7.79 4.62 -5.23
CA GLY A 256 -8.53 5.89 -5.15
C GLY A 256 -10.05 5.68 -5.06
N TYR A 257 -10.60 4.78 -5.89
CA TYR A 257 -12.03 4.42 -5.83
C TYR A 257 -12.42 3.84 -4.47
N PHE A 258 -11.56 2.99 -3.89
CA PHE A 258 -11.79 2.39 -2.58
C PHE A 258 -11.86 3.45 -1.49
N GLN A 259 -10.88 4.36 -1.43
CA GLN A 259 -10.86 5.42 -0.41
C GLN A 259 -12.04 6.38 -0.56
N MET A 260 -12.44 6.69 -1.80
CA MET A 260 -13.60 7.55 -2.06
C MET A 260 -14.90 6.88 -1.59
N ALA A 261 -15.05 5.56 -1.80
CA ALA A 261 -16.19 4.80 -1.30
C ALA A 261 -16.27 4.80 0.23
N GLU A 262 -15.13 4.67 0.92
CA GLU A 262 -15.06 4.76 2.39
C GLU A 262 -15.54 6.13 2.90
N VAL A 263 -15.17 7.23 2.22
CA VAL A 263 -15.63 8.58 2.59
C VAL A 263 -17.13 8.75 2.37
N TYR A 264 -17.66 8.31 1.22
CA TYR A 264 -19.11 8.35 0.97
C TYR A 264 -19.89 7.50 1.95
N TYR A 265 -19.37 6.33 2.31
CA TYR A 265 -19.99 5.47 3.31
C TYR A 265 -20.02 6.14 4.69
N LYS A 266 -18.94 6.80 5.09
CA LYS A 266 -18.88 7.57 6.34
C LYS A 266 -19.91 8.71 6.35
N LEU A 267 -20.05 9.44 5.24
CA LEU A 267 -21.07 10.49 5.09
C LEU A 267 -22.49 9.93 5.26
N PHE A 268 -22.78 8.80 4.62
CA PHE A 268 -24.06 8.11 4.75
C PHE A 268 -24.37 7.71 6.21
N GLN A 269 -23.37 7.16 6.93
CA GLN A 269 -23.51 6.81 8.34
C GLN A 269 -23.86 8.04 9.20
N SER A 270 -23.10 9.13 9.06
CA SER A 270 -23.32 10.35 9.85
C SER A 270 -24.70 10.99 9.58
N ARG A 271 -25.19 10.95 8.33
CA ARG A 271 -26.54 11.46 8.01
C ARG A 271 -27.64 10.60 8.65
N LYS A 272 -27.44 9.29 8.72
CA LYS A 272 -28.40 8.37 9.36
C LYS A 272 -28.49 8.58 10.87
N GLU A 273 -27.36 8.87 11.52
CA GLU A 273 -27.30 9.17 12.95
C GLU A 273 -28.09 10.45 13.29
N GLN A 274 -28.01 11.48 12.46
CA GLN A 274 -28.76 12.73 12.64
C GLN A 274 -30.28 12.54 12.56
N VAL A 275 -30.77 11.65 11.69
CA VAL A 275 -32.22 11.34 11.59
C VAL A 275 -32.71 10.52 12.81
N GLY A 276 -31.82 9.90 13.58
CA GLY A 276 -32.14 9.14 14.78
C GLY A 276 -32.33 9.98 16.05
N GLU A 277 -31.69 11.15 16.13
CA GLU A 277 -31.75 12.05 17.30
C GLU A 277 -32.92 13.05 17.26
N ASP A 278 -33.46 13.36 16.07
CA ASP A 278 -34.61 14.28 15.91
C ASP A 278 -36.00 13.63 16.14
N ASN A 279 -36.06 12.39 16.64
CA ASN A 279 -37.33 11.68 16.90
C ASN A 279 -37.73 11.67 18.40
N THR A 280 -37.57 12.79 19.08
CA THR A 280 -38.30 13.12 20.32
C THR A 280 -38.86 14.52 20.21
N ASP A 281 -40.20 14.61 20.20
CA ASP A 281 -41.07 15.80 20.16
C ASP A 281 -41.05 16.53 18.79
N ASP A 282 -42.13 16.75 18.06
CA ASP A 282 -43.51 17.04 18.44
C ASP A 282 -44.47 16.89 17.22
N ALA A 283 -45.77 16.79 17.47
CA ALA A 283 -46.80 16.50 16.48
C ALA A 283 -47.45 17.75 15.83
N CYS A 284 -47.89 17.57 14.57
CA CYS A 284 -49.03 18.20 13.86
C CYS A 284 -48.92 19.63 13.25
N PRO A 285 -49.81 20.04 12.29
CA PRO A 285 -50.48 19.33 11.20
C PRO A 285 -50.53 20.09 9.83
N ARG A 286 -50.90 19.34 8.77
CA ARG A 286 -51.33 19.70 7.38
C ARG A 286 -51.78 21.15 7.06
N GLY A 287 -51.42 21.63 5.85
CA GLY A 287 -52.15 22.69 5.13
C GLY A 287 -51.64 23.11 3.73
N MET A 288 -52.19 22.46 2.68
CA MET A 288 -52.58 22.99 1.34
C MET A 288 -51.57 23.55 0.29
N ILE A 289 -51.39 22.78 -0.82
CA ILE A 289 -51.71 23.07 -2.26
C ILE A 289 -51.24 24.44 -2.85
N ASN A 290 -50.47 24.56 -3.96
CA ASN A 290 -50.81 24.21 -5.37
C ASN A 290 -49.57 24.23 -6.32
N PRO A 291 -49.67 23.69 -7.57
CA PRO A 291 -48.60 23.47 -8.54
C PRO A 291 -48.55 24.50 -9.69
N SER A 292 -47.42 24.59 -10.39
CA SER A 292 -47.28 25.04 -11.80
C SER A 292 -45.84 24.75 -12.27
N ALA A 293 -45.62 23.73 -13.11
CA ALA A 293 -45.66 23.78 -14.58
C ALA A 293 -44.48 24.56 -15.21
N THR A 294 -43.50 23.83 -15.77
CA THR A 294 -43.14 23.87 -17.20
C THR A 294 -42.09 22.78 -17.50
N GLN A 295 -42.43 21.82 -18.35
CA GLN A 295 -41.50 20.92 -19.05
C GLN A 295 -41.01 21.62 -20.31
N GLN A 296 -39.69 21.55 -20.62
CA GLN A 296 -39.18 21.44 -21.99
C GLN A 296 -37.84 20.68 -22.02
N ILE A 297 -37.81 19.59 -22.78
CA ILE A 297 -36.65 18.85 -23.36
C ILE A 297 -37.06 18.65 -24.85
N PRO A 298 -36.20 18.53 -25.90
CA PRO A 298 -34.73 18.37 -25.95
C PRO A 298 -33.98 19.28 -26.96
N GLY A 299 -32.64 19.37 -26.81
CA GLY A 299 -31.72 19.83 -27.85
C GLY A 299 -30.33 19.22 -27.63
N PHE A 300 -29.86 18.49 -28.64
CA PHE A 300 -28.66 17.65 -28.66
C PHE A 300 -27.46 18.50 -29.11
N GLU A 301 -26.48 18.82 -28.25
CA GLU A 301 -25.12 19.19 -28.68
C GLU A 301 -24.04 18.86 -27.61
N CYS A 302 -23.11 18.00 -28.04
CA CYS A 302 -21.68 17.90 -27.79
C CYS A 302 -21.07 18.06 -26.38
N CYS A 303 -20.28 17.03 -26.05
CA CYS A 303 -19.19 16.99 -25.09
C CYS A 303 -18.54 18.36 -24.83
N ARG A 304 -18.77 18.93 -23.65
CA ARG A 304 -17.87 19.95 -23.10
C ARG A 304 -16.71 19.25 -22.42
N PRO A 305 -15.45 19.52 -22.81
CA PRO A 305 -14.31 19.12 -22.01
C PRO A 305 -14.47 19.70 -20.60
N MET A 306 -14.15 18.90 -19.58
CA MET A 306 -13.90 19.47 -18.25
C MET A 306 -12.86 20.60 -18.39
N PRO A 307 -13.00 21.69 -17.61
CA PRO A 307 -11.99 22.73 -17.63
C PRO A 307 -10.62 22.11 -17.32
N PRO A 308 -9.55 22.53 -18.01
CA PRO A 308 -8.21 22.03 -17.74
C PRO A 308 -7.89 22.29 -16.27
N ALA A 309 -7.13 21.36 -15.67
CA ALA A 309 -6.62 21.45 -14.30
C ALA A 309 -6.26 22.89 -13.95
N LEU A 310 -6.83 23.40 -12.85
CA LEU A 310 -6.58 24.76 -12.37
C LEU A 310 -5.07 25.02 -12.38
N PRO A 311 -4.56 25.89 -13.28
CA PRO A 311 -3.21 26.35 -13.19
C PRO A 311 -3.17 27.25 -11.95
N ILE A 312 -2.30 26.93 -11.00
CA ILE A 312 -1.93 27.89 -9.95
C ILE A 312 -1.19 29.02 -10.68
N LYS A 313 -1.93 30.02 -11.16
CA LYS A 313 -1.35 31.31 -11.53
C LYS A 313 -1.06 32.05 -10.23
N HIS A 314 0.21 32.24 -9.95
CA HIS A 314 0.71 33.15 -8.93
C HIS A 314 0.39 34.58 -9.38
N ASP A 315 -0.44 35.28 -8.61
CA ASP A 315 -0.31 36.73 -8.51
C ASP A 315 0.84 37.04 -7.52
N SER A 316 1.50 38.15 -7.81
CA SER A 316 2.81 38.60 -7.35
C SER A 316 3.15 38.39 -5.87
N CYS A 317 4.41 38.02 -5.68
CA CYS A 317 5.21 37.99 -4.47
C CYS A 317 4.94 39.18 -3.52
N GLU A 318 4.41 38.88 -2.34
CA GLU A 318 4.76 39.60 -1.12
C GLU A 318 5.43 38.60 -0.17
N ASP A 319 6.57 38.99 0.38
CA ASP A 319 7.42 38.20 1.26
C ASP A 319 6.65 37.74 2.51
N ILE A 320 6.27 36.46 2.54
CA ILE A 320 5.75 35.81 3.75
C ILE A 320 6.87 34.94 4.32
N SER A 321 7.31 35.28 5.53
CA SER A 321 8.21 34.49 6.36
C SER A 321 7.57 33.14 6.69
N LEU A 322 7.83 32.16 5.81
CA LEU A 322 7.36 30.79 5.92
C LEU A 322 8.15 30.04 7.01
N SER A 323 7.56 29.89 8.20
CA SER A 323 7.97 28.83 9.10
C SER A 323 7.40 27.50 8.60
N SER A 324 8.27 26.50 8.48
CA SER A 324 7.99 25.14 8.01
C SER A 324 7.09 24.31 8.94
N SER A 325 6.44 24.93 9.92
CA SER A 325 5.66 24.31 10.98
C SER A 325 4.20 24.78 11.05
N SER A 326 3.73 25.58 10.10
CA SER A 326 2.35 26.08 10.15
C SER A 326 1.36 25.10 9.52
N SER A 327 0.41 24.62 10.33
CA SER A 327 -0.80 23.86 9.92
C SER A 327 -1.71 24.62 8.92
N LEU A 328 -1.34 25.85 8.56
CA LEU A 328 -2.15 26.72 7.70
C LEU A 328 -1.97 26.46 6.20
N PHE A 329 -0.83 25.92 5.74
CA PHE A 329 -0.59 25.74 4.30
C PHE A 329 -1.63 24.83 3.64
N LEU A 330 -1.89 23.67 4.24
CA LEU A 330 -2.90 22.73 3.75
C LEU A 330 -4.32 23.29 3.88
N SER A 331 -4.61 23.99 4.97
CA SER A 331 -5.93 24.60 5.16
C SER A 331 -6.23 25.71 4.14
N GLN A 332 -5.22 26.41 3.61
CA GLN A 332 -5.42 27.53 2.67
C GLN A 332 -5.59 27.06 1.22
N VAL A 333 -4.89 25.99 0.81
CA VAL A 333 -5.02 25.44 -0.56
C VAL A 333 -6.42 24.86 -0.81
N TYR A 334 -7.05 24.26 0.21
CA TYR A 334 -8.32 23.55 0.09
C TYR A 334 -9.54 24.30 0.66
N LYS A 335 -9.42 25.58 1.03
CA LYS A 335 -10.52 26.39 1.59
C LYS A 335 -11.49 26.99 0.55
N LYS A 336 -11.35 26.65 -0.74
CA LYS A 336 -12.29 27.12 -1.76
C LYS A 336 -13.62 26.36 -1.61
N PRO A 337 -14.78 27.04 -1.63
CA PRO A 337 -16.07 26.36 -1.54
C PRO A 337 -16.20 25.36 -2.69
N SER A 338 -16.51 24.11 -2.35
CA SER A 338 -16.63 23.03 -3.32
C SER A 338 -17.67 23.37 -4.38
N VAL A 339 -17.28 23.25 -5.65
CA VAL A 339 -18.17 23.49 -6.80
C VAL A 339 -19.00 22.25 -7.15
N LEU A 340 -18.70 21.10 -6.52
CA LEU A 340 -19.39 19.85 -6.80
C LEU A 340 -20.71 19.76 -6.04
N PRO A 341 -21.84 19.49 -6.73
CA PRO A 341 -23.12 19.26 -6.06
C PRO A 341 -22.99 18.01 -5.16
N LYS A 342 -23.47 18.11 -3.92
CA LYS A 342 -23.53 16.97 -3.01
C LYS A 342 -24.42 15.87 -3.64
N PRO A 343 -23.95 14.62 -3.74
CA PRO A 343 -24.74 13.56 -4.34
C PRO A 343 -26.00 13.29 -3.50
N VAL A 344 -27.11 13.05 -4.21
CA VAL A 344 -28.41 12.81 -3.58
C VAL A 344 -28.43 11.45 -2.85
N ASN A 345 -27.73 10.43 -3.38
CA ASN A 345 -27.64 9.08 -2.83
C ASN A 345 -26.17 8.68 -2.57
N GLU A 346 -25.63 9.03 -1.40
CA GLU A 346 -24.24 8.75 -1.02
C GLU A 346 -23.94 7.24 -0.92
N ASP A 347 -24.93 6.44 -0.55
CA ASP A 347 -24.80 5.00 -0.37
C ASP A 347 -24.70 4.24 -1.70
N GLN A 348 -25.51 4.61 -2.69
CA GLN A 348 -25.43 4.05 -4.05
C GLN A 348 -24.07 4.36 -4.71
N VAL A 349 -23.54 5.57 -4.49
CA VAL A 349 -22.23 5.95 -5.00
C VAL A 349 -21.13 5.09 -4.36
N ALA A 350 -21.20 4.84 -3.04
CA ALA A 350 -20.27 3.93 -2.37
C ALA A 350 -20.37 2.51 -2.92
N ASP A 351 -21.58 1.99 -3.11
CA ASP A 351 -21.84 0.65 -3.66
C ASP A 351 -21.25 0.47 -5.08
N ASP A 352 -21.45 1.46 -5.96
CA ASP A 352 -20.91 1.48 -7.33
C ASP A 352 -19.37 1.55 -7.34
N LEU A 353 -18.79 2.39 -6.49
CA LEU A 353 -17.33 2.50 -6.35
C LEU A 353 -16.72 1.19 -5.85
N TYR A 354 -17.30 0.55 -4.82
CA TYR A 354 -16.85 -0.75 -4.35
C TYR A 354 -17.00 -1.83 -5.42
N ALA A 355 -18.11 -1.86 -6.16
CA ALA A 355 -18.29 -2.80 -7.26
C ALA A 355 -17.20 -2.62 -8.33
N ARG A 356 -16.81 -1.36 -8.64
CA ARG A 356 -15.71 -1.06 -9.56
C ARG A 356 -14.37 -1.56 -9.04
N VAL A 357 -14.06 -1.36 -7.75
CA VAL A 357 -12.84 -1.88 -7.11
C VAL A 357 -12.75 -3.40 -7.23
N VAL A 358 -13.84 -4.09 -6.88
CA VAL A 358 -13.94 -5.55 -6.99
C VAL A 358 -13.72 -6.00 -8.42
N HIS A 359 -14.34 -5.33 -9.39
CA HIS A 359 -14.19 -5.68 -10.81
C HIS A 359 -12.73 -5.58 -11.29
N ILE A 360 -12.03 -4.50 -10.91
CA ILE A 360 -10.63 -4.28 -11.28
C ILE A 360 -9.75 -5.38 -10.70
N TRP A 361 -9.85 -5.64 -9.39
CA TRP A 361 -9.06 -6.68 -8.73
C TRP A 361 -9.36 -8.06 -9.29
N ALA A 362 -10.63 -8.40 -9.48
CA ALA A 362 -11.02 -9.72 -9.94
C ALA A 362 -10.52 -10.00 -11.37
N ASN A 363 -10.52 -9.00 -12.26
CA ASN A 363 -9.91 -9.15 -13.59
C ASN A 363 -8.39 -9.34 -13.50
N HIS A 364 -7.72 -8.58 -12.63
CA HIS A 364 -6.27 -8.67 -12.44
C HIS A 364 -5.85 -10.03 -11.88
N LEU A 365 -6.51 -10.50 -10.82
CA LEU A 365 -6.27 -11.81 -10.20
C LEU A 365 -6.55 -12.94 -11.19
N PHE A 366 -7.65 -12.86 -11.95
CA PHE A 366 -7.95 -13.86 -12.97
C PHE A 366 -6.88 -13.89 -14.08
N SER A 367 -6.39 -12.72 -14.52
CA SER A 367 -5.29 -12.64 -15.48
C SER A 367 -4.01 -13.30 -14.97
N ILE A 368 -3.69 -13.16 -13.68
CA ILE A 368 -2.54 -13.82 -13.05
C ILE A 368 -2.73 -15.33 -13.03
N ILE A 369 -3.88 -15.82 -12.55
CA ILE A 369 -4.15 -17.26 -12.45
C ILE A 369 -4.15 -17.91 -13.84
N THR A 370 -4.82 -17.32 -14.82
CA THR A 370 -4.87 -17.85 -16.20
C THR A 370 -3.50 -17.86 -16.89
N THR A 371 -2.64 -16.88 -16.59
CA THR A 371 -1.26 -16.86 -17.09
C THR A 371 -0.41 -17.95 -16.44
N LYS A 372 -0.51 -18.11 -15.11
CA LYS A 372 0.25 -19.12 -14.34
C LYS A 372 -0.18 -20.55 -14.63
N TYR A 373 -1.48 -20.76 -14.81
CA TYR A 373 -2.10 -22.08 -14.93
C TYR A 373 -2.76 -22.24 -16.30
N ARG A 374 -2.10 -21.80 -17.38
CA ARG A 374 -2.53 -22.13 -18.74
C ARG A 374 -2.75 -23.63 -18.81
N ILE A 375 -4.02 -24.03 -18.83
CA ILE A 375 -4.42 -25.39 -19.17
C ILE A 375 -3.88 -25.60 -20.58
N PRO A 376 -2.99 -26.56 -20.83
CA PRO A 376 -2.64 -26.93 -22.19
C PRO A 376 -3.91 -27.49 -22.82
N SER A 377 -4.66 -26.65 -23.54
CA SER A 377 -5.53 -27.18 -24.58
C SER A 377 -4.58 -27.70 -25.65
N VAL A 378 -4.27 -28.99 -25.60
CA VAL A 378 -3.68 -29.69 -26.73
C VAL A 378 -4.84 -30.05 -27.65
N PRO A 379 -5.02 -29.43 -28.82
CA PRO A 379 -5.61 -30.18 -29.92
C PRO A 379 -4.56 -31.22 -30.31
N ALA A 380 -4.91 -32.49 -30.15
CA ALA A 380 -4.19 -33.53 -30.85
C ALA A 380 -4.17 -33.15 -32.35
N GLU A 381 -2.99 -33.23 -32.97
CA GLU A 381 -2.68 -32.88 -34.38
C GLU A 381 -2.28 -31.42 -34.63
N CYS A 382 -0.99 -31.10 -34.46
CA CYS A 382 -0.25 -30.18 -35.34
C CYS A 382 1.27 -30.41 -35.20
N GLY A 383 1.97 -30.41 -36.34
CA GLY A 383 3.33 -30.94 -36.54
C GLY A 383 4.51 -30.10 -36.02
N PRO A 384 5.75 -30.49 -36.36
CA PRO A 384 6.96 -29.98 -35.74
C PRO A 384 7.42 -28.70 -36.45
N GLU A 385 6.76 -27.58 -36.17
CA GLU A 385 7.28 -26.26 -36.51
C GLU A 385 6.74 -25.26 -35.48
N PHE A 386 7.38 -25.20 -34.31
CA PHE A 386 7.11 -24.17 -33.33
C PHE A 386 8.34 -23.26 -33.22
N ASP A 387 8.16 -22.06 -33.79
CA ASP A 387 8.93 -20.87 -33.50
C ASP A 387 9.20 -20.74 -31.99
N GLU A 388 10.42 -20.32 -31.66
CA GLU A 388 10.85 -19.95 -30.31
C GLU A 388 9.95 -18.86 -29.73
N LEU A 389 8.87 -19.28 -29.06
CA LEU A 389 8.08 -18.42 -28.19
C LEU A 389 8.99 -17.99 -27.03
N LYS A 390 9.41 -16.72 -27.06
CA LYS A 390 10.10 -16.07 -25.94
C LYS A 390 9.36 -16.39 -24.63
N PRO A 391 10.06 -16.74 -23.54
CA PRO A 391 9.42 -17.04 -22.27
C PRO A 391 8.58 -15.82 -21.85
N VAL A 392 7.27 -16.01 -21.76
CA VAL A 392 6.35 -15.00 -21.22
C VAL A 392 6.77 -14.79 -19.77
N GLU A 393 7.22 -13.58 -19.42
CA GLU A 393 7.51 -13.22 -18.03
C GLU A 393 6.30 -13.57 -17.15
N GLU A 394 6.48 -14.49 -16.20
CA GLU A 394 5.42 -14.92 -15.30
C GLU A 394 4.91 -13.72 -14.49
N LYS A 395 3.69 -13.26 -14.75
CA LYS A 395 3.03 -12.27 -13.90
C LYS A 395 2.75 -12.90 -12.54
N GLN A 396 3.59 -12.63 -11.54
CA GLN A 396 3.34 -13.01 -10.15
C GLN A 396 2.67 -11.86 -9.40
N LEU A 397 1.76 -12.20 -8.48
CA LEU A 397 1.16 -11.21 -7.58
C LEU A 397 2.22 -10.82 -6.54
N ASP A 398 2.67 -9.56 -6.58
CA ASP A 398 3.65 -9.06 -5.62
C ASP A 398 3.09 -9.08 -4.17
N GLN A 399 3.97 -9.20 -3.18
CA GLN A 399 3.55 -9.27 -1.77
C GLN A 399 2.84 -8.00 -1.29
N THR A 400 3.23 -6.82 -1.82
CA THR A 400 2.57 -5.55 -1.51
C THR A 400 1.18 -5.50 -2.13
N ASP A 401 1.05 -5.86 -3.41
CA ASP A 401 -0.24 -5.90 -4.12
C ASP A 401 -1.19 -6.93 -3.49
N ALA A 402 -0.67 -8.09 -3.05
CA ALA A 402 -1.44 -9.10 -2.36
C ALA A 402 -2.00 -8.61 -1.01
N ALA A 403 -1.20 -7.84 -0.25
CA ALA A 403 -1.63 -7.24 1.01
C ALA A 403 -2.69 -6.13 0.77
N GLU A 404 -2.54 -5.32 -0.28
CA GLU A 404 -3.51 -4.30 -0.67
C GLU A 404 -4.85 -4.93 -1.09
N ALA A 405 -4.79 -5.94 -1.98
CA ALA A 405 -5.96 -6.69 -2.42
C ALA A 405 -6.71 -7.31 -1.23
N LYS A 406 -5.96 -7.94 -0.31
CA LYS A 406 -6.52 -8.53 0.90
C LYS A 406 -7.21 -7.47 1.76
N LYS A 407 -6.57 -6.32 2.01
CA LYS A 407 -7.17 -5.22 2.76
C LYS A 407 -8.47 -4.75 2.13
N MET A 408 -8.46 -4.42 0.83
CA MET A 408 -9.62 -3.87 0.13
C MET A 408 -10.76 -4.87 0.02
N LEU A 409 -10.51 -6.07 -0.52
CA LEU A 409 -11.57 -7.05 -0.76
C LEU A 409 -12.22 -7.54 0.54
N THR A 410 -11.44 -7.70 1.62
CA THR A 410 -12.00 -8.07 2.93
C THR A 410 -12.78 -6.93 3.58
N ALA A 411 -12.34 -5.66 3.42
CA ALA A 411 -13.09 -4.50 3.87
C ALA A 411 -14.44 -4.37 3.12
N ILE A 412 -14.44 -4.54 1.80
CA ILE A 412 -15.66 -4.53 0.98
C ILE A 412 -16.61 -5.67 1.38
N ASN A 413 -16.06 -6.86 1.66
CA ASN A 413 -16.87 -7.99 2.11
C ASN A 413 -17.53 -7.71 3.46
N LYS A 414 -16.79 -7.12 4.41
CA LYS A 414 -17.34 -6.69 5.70
C LYS A 414 -18.42 -5.62 5.52
N TYR A 415 -18.17 -4.61 4.70
CA TYR A 415 -19.13 -3.55 4.36
C TYR A 415 -20.44 -4.13 3.82
N ARG A 416 -20.36 -5.04 2.84
CA ARG A 416 -21.56 -5.69 2.26
C ARG A 416 -22.32 -6.55 3.26
N GLY A 417 -21.61 -7.24 4.15
CA GLY A 417 -22.25 -7.99 5.24
C GLY A 417 -23.04 -7.07 6.18
N GLN A 418 -22.49 -5.91 6.54
CA GLN A 418 -23.18 -4.90 7.37
C GLN A 418 -24.39 -4.30 6.65
N ARG A 419 -24.23 -3.92 5.37
CA ARG A 419 -25.32 -3.37 4.54
C ARG A 419 -26.48 -4.36 4.37
N ALA A 420 -26.19 -5.62 4.07
CA ALA A 420 -27.22 -6.66 3.92
C ALA A 420 -28.04 -6.88 5.22
N ALA A 421 -27.40 -6.77 6.39
CA ALA A 421 -28.10 -6.84 7.67
C ALA A 421 -29.05 -5.64 7.91
N TRP A 422 -28.74 -4.48 7.32
CA TRP A 422 -29.52 -3.25 7.48
C TRP A 422 -30.67 -3.12 6.50
N ASP A 423 -30.44 -3.42 5.23
CA ASP A 423 -31.42 -3.14 4.17
C ASP A 423 -32.56 -4.18 4.15
N ARG A 424 -32.47 -5.27 4.94
CA ARG A 424 -33.43 -6.40 5.01
C ARG A 424 -33.85 -6.98 3.64
N VAL A 425 -33.12 -6.62 2.59
CA VAL A 425 -33.32 -6.98 1.18
C VAL A 425 -31.92 -7.27 0.64
N GLU A 426 -31.73 -8.47 0.09
CA GLU A 426 -30.50 -8.83 -0.62
C GLU A 426 -30.33 -7.88 -1.82
N PHE A 427 -29.15 -7.27 -1.98
CA PHE A 427 -28.82 -6.36 -3.07
C PHE A 427 -29.00 -7.02 -4.44
N ASN A 428 -30.21 -6.95 -4.99
CA ASN A 428 -30.55 -7.38 -6.33
C ASN A 428 -30.72 -6.14 -7.18
N ASN A 429 -29.62 -5.54 -7.62
CA ASN A 429 -29.68 -4.59 -8.73
C ASN A 429 -28.33 -4.62 -9.45
N SER A 430 -28.25 -5.42 -10.50
CA SER A 430 -27.32 -5.15 -11.59
C SER A 430 -28.13 -4.78 -12.80
N THR A 431 -27.88 -3.58 -13.31
CA THR A 431 -28.25 -3.17 -14.67
C THR A 431 -27.85 -4.27 -15.64
N ALA A 432 -28.76 -4.59 -16.57
CA ALA A 432 -28.69 -5.73 -17.49
C ALA A 432 -27.26 -6.00 -18.01
N GLY A 433 -26.70 -7.17 -17.67
CA GLY A 433 -25.42 -7.67 -18.19
C GLY A 433 -24.20 -7.56 -17.26
N ARG A 434 -24.28 -6.88 -16.10
CA ARG A 434 -23.18 -6.90 -15.11
C ARG A 434 -23.25 -8.15 -14.21
N PRO A 435 -22.12 -8.81 -13.89
CA PRO A 435 -22.12 -9.96 -12.98
C PRO A 435 -22.58 -9.53 -11.59
N ASP A 436 -23.32 -10.41 -10.90
CA ASP A 436 -23.79 -10.17 -9.54
C ASP A 436 -22.64 -9.67 -8.65
N PRO A 437 -22.76 -8.47 -8.03
CA PRO A 437 -21.65 -7.86 -7.33
C PRO A 437 -21.19 -8.67 -6.11
N LYS A 438 -22.08 -9.45 -5.48
CA LYS A 438 -21.76 -10.34 -4.36
C LYS A 438 -20.97 -11.56 -4.85
N ALA A 439 -21.47 -12.25 -5.86
CA ALA A 439 -20.78 -13.39 -6.48
C ALA A 439 -19.41 -12.99 -7.04
N ARG A 440 -19.31 -11.82 -7.69
CA ARG A 440 -18.04 -11.30 -8.22
C ARG A 440 -17.01 -11.05 -7.11
N LEU A 441 -17.45 -10.51 -5.96
CA LEU A 441 -16.57 -10.30 -4.80
C LEU A 441 -16.08 -11.62 -4.19
N LEU A 442 -16.99 -12.56 -3.97
CA LEU A 442 -16.64 -13.88 -3.43
C LEU A 442 -15.67 -14.62 -4.34
N LEU A 443 -15.88 -14.53 -5.66
CA LEU A 443 -14.98 -15.08 -6.65
C LEU A 443 -13.59 -14.42 -6.60
N ALA A 444 -13.53 -13.09 -6.49
CA ALA A 444 -12.27 -12.36 -6.34
C ALA A 444 -11.51 -12.77 -5.07
N LEU A 445 -12.21 -12.94 -3.94
CA LEU A 445 -11.63 -13.43 -2.70
C LEU A 445 -11.10 -14.86 -2.85
N SER A 446 -11.85 -15.75 -3.50
CA SER A 446 -11.39 -17.12 -3.79
C SER A 446 -10.08 -17.11 -4.60
N MET A 447 -10.02 -16.33 -5.68
CA MET A 447 -8.81 -16.16 -6.50
C MET A 447 -7.63 -15.62 -5.68
N LEU A 448 -7.88 -14.63 -4.82
CA LEU A 448 -6.85 -14.05 -3.97
C LEU A 448 -6.29 -15.07 -2.97
N PHE A 449 -7.16 -15.76 -2.23
CA PHE A 449 -6.73 -16.74 -1.24
C PHE A 449 -6.06 -17.96 -1.88
N TRP A 450 -6.44 -18.31 -3.10
CA TRP A 450 -5.71 -19.29 -3.90
C TRP A 450 -4.27 -18.84 -4.17
N LEU A 451 -4.08 -17.60 -4.63
CA LEU A 451 -2.74 -17.03 -4.89
C LEU A 451 -1.90 -16.84 -3.61
N LEU A 452 -2.56 -16.79 -2.45
CA LEU A 452 -1.93 -16.72 -1.12
C LEU A 452 -1.67 -18.10 -0.49
N ASP A 453 -1.90 -19.19 -1.21
CA ASP A 453 -1.77 -20.58 -0.73
C ASP A 453 -2.68 -20.93 0.47
N ASP A 454 -3.76 -20.18 0.71
CA ASP A 454 -4.79 -20.50 1.72
C ASP A 454 -5.95 -21.26 1.07
N GLN A 455 -5.71 -22.54 0.81
CA GLN A 455 -6.63 -23.42 0.08
C GLN A 455 -8.00 -23.58 0.76
N ILE A 456 -8.04 -23.54 2.09
CA ILE A 456 -9.28 -23.69 2.86
C ILE A 456 -10.19 -22.50 2.60
N LYS A 457 -9.67 -21.28 2.76
CA LYS A 457 -10.46 -20.06 2.48
C LYS A 457 -10.80 -19.93 1.01
N ALA A 458 -9.86 -20.26 0.12
CA ALA A 458 -10.09 -20.21 -1.32
C ALA A 458 -11.29 -21.06 -1.74
N LYS A 459 -11.37 -22.31 -1.23
CA LYS A 459 -12.49 -23.21 -1.51
C LYS A 459 -13.79 -22.75 -0.88
N GLN A 460 -13.76 -22.28 0.37
CA GLN A 460 -14.94 -21.75 1.05
C GLN A 460 -15.58 -20.59 0.26
N TYR A 461 -14.79 -19.57 -0.12
CA TYR A 461 -15.29 -18.45 -0.91
C TYR A 461 -15.78 -18.86 -2.30
N TYR A 462 -15.19 -19.90 -2.89
CA TYR A 462 -15.65 -20.46 -4.16
C TYR A 462 -17.05 -21.10 -4.04
N GLU A 463 -17.27 -21.92 -3.01
CA GLU A 463 -18.58 -22.55 -2.75
C GLU A 463 -19.66 -21.49 -2.46
N ASP A 464 -19.32 -20.45 -1.71
CA ASP A 464 -20.19 -19.31 -1.46
C ASP A 464 -20.51 -18.54 -2.75
N ALA A 465 -19.52 -18.37 -3.64
CA ALA A 465 -19.71 -17.72 -4.94
C ALA A 465 -20.66 -18.51 -5.84
N VAL A 466 -20.50 -19.84 -5.92
CA VAL A 466 -21.40 -20.73 -6.68
C VAL A 466 -22.84 -20.60 -6.16
N THR A 467 -23.01 -20.58 -4.84
CA THR A 467 -24.32 -20.42 -4.19
C THR A 467 -24.94 -19.04 -4.46
N ALA A 468 -24.13 -18.00 -4.56
CA ALA A 468 -24.61 -16.66 -4.91
C ALA A 468 -25.08 -16.58 -6.38
N VAL A 469 -24.39 -17.25 -7.31
CA VAL A 469 -24.75 -17.24 -8.74
C VAL A 469 -26.05 -17.96 -9.04
N THR A 470 -26.41 -19.01 -8.29
CA THR A 470 -27.70 -19.72 -8.51
C THR A 470 -28.92 -18.84 -8.22
N LYS A 471 -28.75 -17.79 -7.41
CA LYS A 471 -29.79 -16.83 -7.04
C LYS A 471 -29.82 -15.59 -7.93
N ALA A 472 -28.83 -15.40 -8.81
CA ALA A 472 -28.63 -14.19 -9.59
C ALA A 472 -28.92 -14.39 -11.09
N GLU A 473 -28.99 -13.28 -11.84
CA GLU A 473 -29.05 -13.32 -13.30
C GLU A 473 -27.80 -13.96 -13.92
N LYS A 474 -27.98 -14.75 -14.98
CA LYS A 474 -26.88 -15.46 -15.64
C LYS A 474 -25.93 -14.47 -16.33
N SER A 475 -24.67 -14.47 -15.91
CA SER A 475 -23.58 -13.75 -16.57
C SER A 475 -22.59 -14.73 -17.20
N GLN A 476 -22.42 -14.66 -18.52
CA GLN A 476 -21.51 -15.54 -19.27
C GLN A 476 -20.06 -15.42 -18.78
N LYS A 477 -19.60 -14.19 -18.49
CA LYS A 477 -18.24 -13.95 -17.98
C LYS A 477 -18.02 -14.64 -16.64
N LEU A 478 -18.97 -14.50 -15.71
CA LEU A 478 -18.85 -15.08 -14.38
C LEU A 478 -18.88 -16.61 -14.41
N GLN A 479 -19.69 -17.20 -15.31
CA GLN A 479 -19.73 -18.65 -15.53
C GLN A 479 -18.38 -19.19 -16.03
N VAL A 480 -17.76 -18.54 -17.02
CA VAL A 480 -16.45 -18.96 -17.54
C VAL A 480 -15.38 -18.93 -16.44
N GLU A 481 -15.34 -17.87 -15.63
CA GLU A 481 -14.36 -17.76 -14.54
C GLU A 481 -14.60 -18.80 -13.45
N LEU A 482 -15.87 -19.14 -13.14
CA LEU A 482 -16.24 -20.19 -12.19
C LEU A 482 -15.85 -21.59 -12.68
N GLU A 483 -16.15 -21.91 -13.94
CA GLU A 483 -15.78 -23.20 -14.55
C GLU A 483 -14.26 -23.37 -14.59
N PHE A 484 -13.53 -22.30 -14.90
CA PHE A 484 -12.07 -22.32 -14.87
C PHE A 484 -11.52 -22.61 -13.47
N LEU A 485 -12.03 -21.92 -12.44
CA LEU A 485 -11.63 -22.18 -11.05
C LEU A 485 -12.04 -23.57 -10.58
N LYS A 486 -13.20 -24.09 -11.01
CA LYS A 486 -13.60 -25.47 -10.72
C LYS A 486 -12.55 -26.46 -11.21
N ALA A 487 -12.15 -26.33 -12.48
CA ALA A 487 -11.12 -27.18 -13.07
C ALA A 487 -9.78 -27.06 -12.34
N LEU A 488 -9.42 -25.85 -11.90
CA LEU A 488 -8.22 -25.58 -11.12
C LEU A 488 -8.22 -26.31 -9.75
N PHE A 489 -9.35 -26.30 -9.03
CA PHE A 489 -9.51 -27.03 -7.78
C PHE A 489 -9.54 -28.56 -7.97
N GLU A 490 -10.10 -29.05 -9.08
CA GLU A 490 -10.18 -30.48 -9.41
C GLU A 490 -8.83 -31.06 -9.89
N GLN A 491 -8.03 -30.27 -10.60
CA GLN A 491 -6.70 -30.68 -11.09
C GLN A 491 -5.62 -30.74 -10.00
N GLN A 492 -5.85 -30.15 -8.82
CA GLN A 492 -4.99 -30.37 -7.67
C GLN A 492 -5.44 -31.64 -6.94
N PRO A 493 -4.72 -32.79 -7.07
CA PRO A 493 -4.92 -33.87 -6.11
C PRO A 493 -4.65 -33.29 -4.72
N ALA A 494 -5.53 -33.61 -3.77
CA ALA A 494 -5.45 -33.14 -2.40
C ALA A 494 -3.99 -33.21 -1.94
N LYS A 495 -3.35 -32.05 -1.77
CA LYS A 495 -2.16 -31.93 -0.91
C LYS A 495 -2.66 -32.10 0.53
N LEU A 496 -3.17 -33.28 0.82
CA LEU A 496 -3.19 -33.85 2.15
C LEU A 496 -1.73 -34.00 2.54
N ARG A 497 -1.28 -33.18 3.48
CA ARG A 497 -0.33 -33.59 4.53
C ARG A 497 0.10 -32.40 5.38
N PRO A 498 0.58 -32.67 6.60
CA PRO A 498 -0.02 -33.43 7.69
C PRO A 498 -0.49 -32.50 8.83
#